data_AF-A0A941WHW1-F1
#
_entry.id   AF-A0A941WHW1-F1
#
_cell.length_a   1.000
_cell.length_b   1.000
_cell.length_c   1.000
_cell.angle_alpha   90.00
_cell.angle_beta   90.00
_cell.angle_gamma   90.00
#
_symmetry.space_group_name_H-M   'P 1'
#
loop_
_entity.id
_entity.type
_entity.pdbx_description
1 polymer ?
#
loop_
_entity_poly.entity_id
_entity_poly.type
_entity_poly.pdbx_seq_one_letter_code
_entity_poly.pdbx_strand_id
1 'polypeptide(L)'
;MKKTLGVGYLKVLLLATVIAILIVTTGYSYVNRGEIIFIDEVENGGTEDLLQTNELDLSNSYEYKSWKNTADTTFKSLYNGNQAEDILAMRPEMVILWAGYGFSKSYLSPRGHMYAIEDLYHSLRTGAPRKANDGPQPAS
;
A
#
# COMPACT_ATOMS: atom_id res chain seq x y z
N MET A 1 33.14 -19.61 50.02
CA MET A 1 33.83 -18.65 49.12
C MET A 1 32.79 -17.80 48.39
N LYS A 2 32.59 -16.54 48.79
CA LYS A 2 31.72 -15.60 48.07
C LYS A 2 32.50 -15.06 46.87
N LYS A 3 32.19 -15.54 45.67
CA LYS A 3 32.72 -14.94 44.43
C LYS A 3 32.08 -13.56 44.30
N THR A 4 32.82 -12.51 44.68
CA THR A 4 32.43 -11.13 44.39
C THR A 4 32.47 -10.98 42.87
N LEU A 5 31.30 -11.09 42.23
CA LEU A 5 31.13 -10.80 40.82
C LEU A 5 31.66 -9.38 40.62
N GLY A 6 32.86 -9.27 40.06
CA GLY A 6 33.64 -8.03 40.11
C GLY A 6 32.84 -6.89 39.51
N VAL A 7 32.86 -5.72 40.15
CA VAL A 7 32.18 -4.50 39.71
C VAL A 7 32.43 -4.20 38.21
N GLY A 8 33.56 -4.65 37.65
CA GLY A 8 33.84 -4.61 36.21
C GLY A 8 32.89 -5.45 35.34
N TYR A 9 32.52 -6.66 35.76
CA TYR A 9 31.57 -7.52 35.04
C TYR A 9 30.17 -6.89 34.95
N LEU A 10 29.71 -6.27 36.05
CA LEU A 10 28.43 -5.56 36.09
C LEU A 10 28.43 -4.34 35.16
N LYS A 11 29.54 -3.60 35.09
CA LYS A 11 29.70 -2.46 34.16
C LYS A 11 29.68 -2.90 32.69
N VAL A 12 30.33 -4.03 32.37
CA VAL A 12 30.32 -4.60 31.01
C VAL A 12 28.92 -5.07 30.62
N LEU A 13 28.19 -5.70 31.55
CA LEU A 13 26.80 -6.10 31.32
C LEU A 13 25.88 -4.89 31.07
N LEU A 14 26.01 -3.83 31.87
CA LEU A 14 25.23 -2.60 31.68
C LEU A 14 25.54 -1.92 30.35
N LEU A 15 26.82 -1.85 29.96
CA LEU A 15 27.22 -1.30 28.67
C LEU A 15 26.65 -2.11 27.50
N ALA A 16 26.71 -3.44 27.58
CA ALA A 16 26.14 -4.33 26.57
C ALA A 16 24.62 -4.16 26.44
N THR A 17 23.89 -4.00 27.55
CA THR A 17 22.45 -3.73 27.50
C THR A 17 22.12 -2.38 26.87
N VAL A 18 22.90 -1.34 27.16
CA VAL A 18 22.70 -0.01 26.52
C VAL A 18 22.93 -0.09 25.02
N ILE A 19 23.98 -0.79 24.58
CA ILE A 19 24.26 -1.01 23.15
C ILE A 19 23.12 -1.80 22.48
N ALA A 20 22.60 -2.85 23.12
CA ALA A 20 21.48 -3.62 22.61
C ALA A 20 20.21 -2.76 22.43
N ILE A 21 19.90 -1.89 23.40
CA ILE A 21 18.76 -0.96 23.32
C ILE A 21 18.97 0.05 22.17
N LEU A 22 20.19 0.53 21.96
CA LEU A 22 20.53 1.48 20.90
C LEU A 22 20.40 0.84 19.51
N ILE A 23 20.80 -0.42 19.37
CA ILE A 23 20.62 -1.20 18.13
C ILE A 23 19.14 -1.42 17.84
N VAL A 24 18.34 -1.83 18.84
CA VAL A 24 16.90 -2.07 18.65
C VAL A 24 16.16 -0.80 18.29
N THR A 25 16.42 0.32 18.97
CA THR A 25 15.77 1.62 18.68
C THR A 25 16.15 2.17 17.32
N THR A 26 17.42 2.04 16.91
CA THR A 26 17.88 2.45 15.58
C THR A 26 17.28 1.57 14.48
N GLY A 27 17.24 0.26 14.69
CA GLY A 27 16.61 -0.69 13.76
C GLY A 27 15.12 -0.39 13.55
N TYR A 28 14.39 -0.12 14.64
CA TYR A 28 12.98 0.27 14.58
C TYR A 28 12.77 1.59 13.82
N SER A 29 13.69 2.55 13.99
CA SER A 29 13.65 3.85 13.30
C SER A 29 13.92 3.74 11.80
N TYR A 30 14.72 2.75 11.36
CA TYR A 30 15.01 2.53 9.95
C TYR A 30 13.85 1.81 9.24
N VAL A 31 13.22 0.83 9.90
CA VAL A 31 12.07 0.09 9.36
C VAL A 31 10.82 0.96 9.21
N ASN A 32 10.63 1.95 10.09
CA ASN A 32 9.46 2.85 10.04
C ASN A 32 9.61 4.06 9.12
N ARG A 33 10.72 4.22 8.39
CA ARG A 33 10.88 5.27 7.37
C ARG A 33 10.35 4.80 6.00
N GLY A 34 9.13 4.29 5.97
CA GLY A 34 8.37 4.27 4.72
C GLY A 34 8.03 5.71 4.37
N GLU A 35 8.95 6.41 3.70
CA GLU A 35 8.66 7.74 3.14
C GLU A 35 7.48 7.59 2.17
N ILE A 36 6.38 8.28 2.47
CA ILE A 36 5.35 8.56 1.48
C ILE A 36 5.98 9.60 0.56
N ILE A 37 6.59 9.14 -0.54
CA ILE A 37 6.97 10.02 -1.63
C ILE A 37 5.64 10.40 -2.29
N PHE A 38 5.13 11.58 -1.96
CA PHE A 38 4.18 12.23 -2.88
C PHE A 38 4.97 12.40 -4.17
N ILE A 39 4.45 11.89 -5.29
CA ILE A 39 5.01 12.16 -6.61
C ILE A 39 4.76 13.66 -6.85
N ASP A 40 5.60 14.50 -6.25
CA ASP A 40 5.64 15.91 -6.51
C ASP A 40 6.33 16.06 -7.86
N GLU A 41 5.51 16.55 -8.79
CA GLU A 41 5.90 17.31 -9.97
C GLU A 41 6.99 16.65 -10.82
N VAL A 42 6.55 15.94 -11.86
CA VAL A 42 7.39 15.72 -13.05
C VAL A 42 7.80 17.11 -13.54
N GLU A 43 9.05 17.49 -13.27
CA GLU A 43 9.71 18.65 -13.84
C GLU A 43 9.71 18.48 -15.36
N ASN A 44 8.65 18.98 -16.02
CA ASN A 44 8.65 19.18 -17.46
C ASN A 44 9.55 20.38 -17.75
N GLY A 45 10.86 20.12 -17.79
CA GLY A 45 11.81 20.99 -18.44
C GLY A 45 11.44 21.11 -19.92
N GLY A 46 10.82 22.23 -20.29
CA GLY A 46 10.44 22.52 -21.66
C GLY A 46 9.20 23.39 -21.74
N THR A 47 9.38 24.69 -21.51
CA THR A 47 8.51 25.72 -22.07
C THR A 47 8.37 25.47 -23.57
N GLU A 48 7.15 25.45 -24.11
CA GLU A 48 6.71 26.22 -25.29
C GLU A 48 5.24 25.90 -25.58
N ASP A 49 4.44 26.96 -25.46
CA ASP A 49 3.31 27.32 -26.33
C ASP A 49 2.15 26.34 -26.51
N LEU A 50 1.07 26.48 -25.71
CA LEU A 50 -0.30 26.19 -26.15
C LEU A 50 -1.31 27.06 -25.38
N LEU A 51 -1.29 28.37 -25.64
CA LEU A 51 -2.47 29.19 -25.47
C LEU A 51 -3.39 28.99 -26.69
N GLN A 52 -4.67 28.75 -26.41
CA GLN A 52 -5.83 28.78 -27.32
C GLN A 52 -6.21 27.48 -28.05
N THR A 53 -6.94 26.62 -27.34
CA THR A 53 -8.18 26.05 -27.89
C THR A 53 -9.31 26.25 -26.88
N ASN A 54 -10.47 26.71 -27.35
CA ASN A 54 -11.71 26.82 -26.57
C ASN A 54 -12.37 25.45 -26.30
N GLU A 55 -11.60 24.37 -26.38
CA GLU A 55 -11.97 23.07 -25.85
C GLU A 55 -11.06 22.79 -24.67
N LEU A 56 -11.64 22.46 -23.52
CA LEU A 56 -10.89 21.94 -22.38
C LEU A 56 -10.22 20.64 -22.84
N ASP A 57 -9.00 20.74 -23.34
CA ASP A 57 -8.16 19.58 -23.60
C ASP A 57 -7.71 19.00 -22.27
N LEU A 58 -8.63 18.28 -21.63
CA LEU A 58 -8.44 17.57 -20.38
C LEU A 58 -7.21 16.67 -20.44
N SER A 59 -6.80 16.22 -21.63
CA SER A 59 -5.62 15.37 -21.79
C SER A 59 -4.30 16.04 -21.39
N ASN A 60 -4.26 17.38 -21.44
CA ASN A 60 -3.08 18.18 -21.10
C ASN A 60 -3.16 18.90 -19.74
N SER A 61 -4.31 18.82 -19.06
CA SER A 61 -4.52 19.43 -17.74
C SER A 61 -3.68 18.73 -16.65
N TYR A 62 -3.27 19.51 -15.64
CA TYR A 62 -2.51 18.99 -14.50
C TYR A 62 -3.31 17.99 -13.68
N GLU A 63 -4.62 18.18 -13.58
CA GLU A 63 -5.55 17.28 -12.90
C GLU A 63 -5.57 15.90 -13.55
N TYR A 64 -5.65 15.84 -14.90
CA TYR A 64 -5.59 14.56 -15.61
C TYR A 64 -4.20 13.90 -15.50
N LYS A 65 -3.12 14.68 -15.58
CA LYS A 65 -1.76 14.17 -15.37
C LYS A 65 -1.59 13.58 -13.97
N SER A 66 -2.07 14.27 -12.93
CA SER A 66 -2.07 13.78 -11.54
C SER A 66 -2.93 12.52 -11.38
N TRP A 67 -4.12 12.49 -11.97
CA TRP A 67 -4.97 11.30 -11.96
C TRP A 67 -4.30 10.08 -12.62
N LYS A 68 -3.59 10.27 -13.74
CA LYS A 68 -2.84 9.18 -14.40
C LYS A 68 -1.76 8.57 -13.52
N ASN A 69 -1.20 9.32 -12.56
CA ASN A 69 -0.23 8.77 -11.61
C ASN A 69 -0.82 7.68 -10.72
N THR A 70 -2.15 7.55 -10.63
CA THR A 70 -2.80 6.42 -9.96
C THR A 70 -2.60 5.07 -10.68
N ALA A 71 -2.01 5.06 -11.87
CA ALA A 71 -1.51 3.84 -12.51
C ALA A 71 -0.25 3.29 -11.84
N ASP A 72 0.49 4.11 -11.08
CA ASP A 72 1.63 3.62 -10.32
C ASP A 72 1.14 2.76 -9.14
N THR A 73 1.75 1.58 -8.99
CA THR A 73 1.48 0.60 -7.93
C THR A 73 2.76 0.18 -7.21
N THR A 74 3.81 0.99 -7.24
CA THR A 74 5.12 0.64 -6.67
C THR A 74 5.25 0.94 -5.17
N PHE A 75 4.34 1.72 -4.59
CA PHE A 75 4.41 2.18 -3.21
C PHE A 75 3.83 1.16 -2.22
N LYS A 76 4.64 0.84 -1.19
CA LYS A 76 4.26 -0.02 -0.07
C LYS A 76 4.76 0.56 1.24
N SER A 77 3.88 0.59 2.23
CA SER A 77 4.17 0.99 3.61
C SER A 77 3.79 -0.12 4.59
N LEU A 78 4.05 0.10 5.88
CA LEU A 78 3.77 -0.87 6.94
C LEU A 78 2.29 -1.27 7.04
N TYR A 79 1.37 -0.34 6.79
CA TYR A 79 -0.06 -0.56 6.98
C TYR A 79 -0.88 -0.49 5.70
N ASN A 80 -0.40 0.24 4.69
CA ASN A 80 -1.09 0.51 3.43
C ASN A 80 -0.13 0.50 2.25
N GLY A 81 -0.65 0.56 1.03
CA GLY A 81 0.13 0.73 -0.19
C GLY A 81 -0.81 1.04 -1.35
N ASN A 82 -0.25 1.16 -2.54
CA ASN A 82 -1.03 1.18 -3.79
C ASN A 82 -0.89 -0.15 -4.56
N GLN A 83 -0.48 -1.21 -3.88
CA GLN A 83 -0.38 -2.58 -4.40
C GLN A 83 -1.65 -3.36 -4.09
N ALA A 84 -2.11 -4.17 -5.05
CA ALA A 84 -3.15 -5.14 -4.83
C ALA A 84 -2.55 -6.37 -4.12
N GLU A 85 -2.78 -6.48 -2.81
CA GLU A 85 -2.31 -7.57 -1.97
C GLU A 85 -3.49 -8.45 -1.54
N ASP A 86 -3.28 -9.75 -1.50
CA ASP A 86 -4.32 -10.69 -1.06
C ASP A 86 -4.49 -10.66 0.46
N ILE A 87 -5.54 -9.97 0.90
CA ILE A 87 -5.88 -9.85 2.32
C ILE A 87 -6.30 -11.21 2.90
N LEU A 88 -6.94 -12.07 2.11
CA LEU A 88 -7.37 -13.38 2.59
C LEU A 88 -6.17 -14.31 2.81
N ALA A 89 -5.13 -14.19 1.99
CA ALA A 89 -3.87 -14.89 2.20
C ALA A 89 -3.12 -14.37 3.44
N MET A 90 -3.13 -13.05 3.67
CA MET A 90 -2.46 -12.44 4.83
C MET A 90 -3.22 -12.65 6.15
N ARG A 91 -4.55 -12.73 6.09
CA ARG A 91 -5.47 -12.82 7.24
C ARG A 91 -6.52 -13.89 7.00
N PRO A 92 -6.16 -15.19 7.04
CA PRO A 92 -7.05 -16.28 6.68
C PRO A 92 -8.31 -16.38 7.56
N GLU A 93 -8.28 -15.85 8.79
CA GLU A 93 -9.45 -15.72 9.65
C GLU A 93 -10.60 -14.91 9.02
N MET A 94 -10.30 -14.00 8.09
CA MET A 94 -11.29 -13.21 7.34
C MET A 94 -12.16 -14.10 6.45
N VAL A 95 -11.62 -15.22 5.95
CA VAL A 95 -12.39 -16.20 5.18
C VAL A 95 -13.49 -16.83 6.03
N ILE A 96 -13.17 -17.14 7.30
CA ILE A 96 -14.11 -17.71 8.26
C ILE A 96 -15.13 -16.64 8.69
N LEU A 97 -14.65 -15.44 9.02
CA LEU A 97 -15.50 -14.32 9.43
C LEU A 97 -16.59 -14.00 8.40
N TRP A 98 -16.25 -14.11 7.11
CA TRP A 98 -17.17 -13.84 6.00
C TRP A 98 -17.71 -15.09 5.33
N ALA A 99 -17.68 -16.23 6.02
CA ALA A 99 -18.19 -17.49 5.48
C ALA A 99 -19.63 -17.33 4.96
N GLY A 100 -19.86 -17.75 3.71
CA GLY A 100 -21.14 -17.58 3.02
C GLY A 100 -21.31 -16.26 2.27
N TYR A 101 -20.35 -15.34 2.33
CA TYR A 101 -20.38 -14.06 1.64
C TYR A 101 -19.30 -13.94 0.56
N GLY A 102 -19.51 -13.11 -0.47
CA GLY A 102 -18.56 -12.99 -1.60
C GLY A 102 -17.14 -12.61 -1.17
N PHE A 103 -17.01 -11.85 -0.07
CA PHE A 103 -15.73 -11.42 0.48
C PHE A 103 -14.87 -12.57 1.01
N SER A 104 -15.44 -13.74 1.34
CA SER A 104 -14.63 -14.92 1.69
C SER A 104 -13.97 -15.58 0.48
N LYS A 105 -14.29 -15.16 -0.76
CA LYS A 105 -13.74 -15.73 -2.00
C LYS A 105 -12.60 -14.89 -2.56
N SER A 106 -12.71 -13.57 -2.49
CA SER A 106 -11.72 -12.64 -3.03
C SER A 106 -11.83 -11.29 -2.33
N TYR A 107 -10.73 -10.85 -1.74
CA TYR A 107 -10.62 -9.54 -1.12
C TYR A 107 -9.16 -9.08 -1.17
N LEU A 108 -8.88 -8.13 -2.07
CA LEU A 108 -7.57 -7.52 -2.24
C LEU A 108 -7.54 -6.14 -1.54
N SER A 109 -6.36 -5.70 -1.10
CA SER A 109 -6.17 -4.30 -0.70
C SER A 109 -6.44 -3.36 -1.87
N PRO A 110 -6.90 -2.12 -1.60
CA PRO A 110 -7.10 -1.14 -2.66
C PRO A 110 -5.78 -0.78 -3.34
N ARG A 111 -5.86 -0.48 -4.64
CA ARG A 111 -4.79 0.18 -5.42
C ARG A 111 -5.35 1.42 -6.12
N GLY A 112 -4.52 2.09 -6.92
CA GLY A 112 -4.89 3.36 -7.53
C GLY A 112 -6.13 3.30 -8.44
N HIS A 113 -6.85 4.42 -8.53
CA HIS A 113 -8.15 4.53 -9.21
C HIS A 113 -8.14 4.11 -10.69
N MET A 114 -7.00 4.22 -11.39
CA MET A 114 -6.82 3.70 -12.75
C MET A 114 -7.28 2.24 -12.90
N TYR A 115 -7.17 1.45 -11.83
CA TYR A 115 -7.47 0.01 -11.84
C TYR A 115 -8.87 -0.36 -11.33
N ALA A 116 -9.69 0.61 -10.90
CA ALA A 116 -10.95 0.33 -10.22
C ALA A 116 -11.89 -0.60 -11.03
N ILE A 117 -11.96 -0.40 -12.35
CA ILE A 117 -12.76 -1.23 -13.25
C ILE A 117 -12.10 -2.59 -13.49
N GLU A 118 -10.78 -2.62 -13.67
CA GLU A 118 -10.04 -3.88 -13.84
C GLU A 118 -10.18 -4.78 -12.60
N ASP A 119 -10.08 -4.21 -11.41
CA ASP A 119 -10.22 -4.94 -10.15
C ASP A 119 -11.65 -5.45 -9.93
N LEU A 120 -12.66 -4.71 -10.40
CA LEU A 120 -14.05 -5.17 -10.39
C LEU A 120 -14.23 -6.43 -11.26
N TYR A 121 -13.62 -6.46 -12.45
CA TYR A 121 -13.69 -7.60 -13.36
C TYR A 121 -12.89 -8.81 -12.86
N HIS A 122 -11.74 -8.60 -12.23
CA HIS A 122 -10.91 -9.70 -11.72
C HIS A 122 -11.38 -10.25 -10.37
N SER A 123 -12.17 -9.48 -9.61
CA SER A 123 -12.69 -9.91 -8.32
C SER A 123 -13.64 -11.12 -8.45
N LEU A 124 -13.35 -12.20 -7.73
CA LEU A 124 -14.26 -13.37 -7.69
C LEU A 124 -15.62 -13.04 -7.03
N ARG A 125 -15.78 -11.85 -6.45
CA ARG A 125 -17.05 -11.40 -5.86
C ARG A 125 -18.12 -11.12 -6.90
N THR A 126 -17.74 -10.68 -8.10
CA THR A 126 -18.65 -10.40 -9.23
C THR A 126 -18.94 -11.66 -10.07
N GLY A 127 -18.19 -12.73 -9.86
CA GLY A 127 -18.43 -14.03 -10.49
C GLY A 127 -18.14 -14.01 -12.00
N ALA A 128 -18.87 -14.83 -12.76
CA ALA A 128 -18.71 -14.95 -14.21
C ALA A 128 -20.09 -14.95 -14.91
N PRO A 129 -20.78 -13.78 -14.96
CA PRO A 129 -22.07 -13.67 -15.62
C PRO A 129 -21.94 -13.95 -17.12
N ARG A 130 -22.89 -14.72 -17.69
CA ARG A 130 -22.92 -15.02 -19.14
C ARG A 130 -23.91 -14.14 -19.91
N LYS A 131 -24.83 -13.48 -19.20
CA LYS A 131 -25.85 -12.56 -19.72
C LYS A 131 -25.90 -11.31 -18.85
N ALA A 132 -26.46 -10.23 -19.37
CA ALA A 132 -26.49 -8.92 -18.69
C ALA A 132 -27.16 -8.93 -17.30
N ASN A 133 -28.16 -9.80 -17.09
CA ASN A 133 -28.90 -9.90 -15.82
C ASN A 133 -28.50 -11.13 -14.99
N ASP A 134 -27.44 -11.84 -15.39
CA ASP A 134 -26.85 -12.90 -14.59
C ASP A 134 -25.83 -12.31 -13.61
N GLY A 135 -25.47 -13.08 -12.58
CA GLY A 135 -24.38 -12.74 -11.67
C GLY A 135 -24.81 -12.73 -10.20
N PRO A 136 -23.87 -12.92 -9.27
CA PRO A 136 -24.14 -12.90 -7.84
C PRO A 136 -24.34 -11.48 -7.28
N GLN A 137 -23.97 -10.43 -8.01
CA GLN A 137 -24.05 -9.04 -7.58
C GLN A 137 -25.07 -8.27 -8.44
N PRO A 138 -25.83 -7.32 -7.85
CA PRO A 138 -26.70 -6.43 -8.60
C PRO A 138 -25.88 -5.38 -9.38
N ALA A 139 -26.46 -4.87 -10.49
CA ALA A 139 -26.05 -3.58 -11.04
C ALA A 139 -26.78 -2.47 -10.25
N SER A 140 -26.06 -1.44 -9.84
CA SER A 140 -26.64 -0.23 -9.20
C SER A 140 -27.47 0.58 -10.19
#